data_AF-A0A7X5N2M9-F1
#
_entry.id   AF-A0A7X5N2M9-F1
#
_cell.length_a   1.000
_cell.length_b   1.000
_cell.length_c   1.000
_cell.angle_alpha   90.00
_cell.angle_beta   90.00
_cell.angle_gamma   90.00
#
_symmetry.space_group_name_H-M   'P 1'
#
loop_
_entity.id
_entity.type
_entity.pdbx_description
1 polymer ?
#
loop_
_entity_poly.entity_id
_entity_poly.type
_entity_poly.pdbx_seq_one_letter_code
_entity_poly.pdbx_strand_id
1 'polypeptide(L)'
;ARAIRFAAEHDRRNVWVGYPTVQAILGNRIAPGLLDRYLARSGYSGQLTQEPKPEDAPSNLFEPVKGDYGSHGRFDSRSKPRSIQMFTDRHRTAFWGLAGLLAIFGLHRLARRFDV
;
A
#
# COMPACT_ATOMS: atom_id res chain seq x y z
N ALA A 1 -2.59 2.54 -12.25
CA ALA A 1 -1.27 2.06 -12.73
C ALA A 1 -0.02 2.74 -12.11
N ARG A 2 -0.06 4.00 -11.66
CA ARG A 2 1.15 4.78 -11.26
C ARG A 2 2.11 4.10 -10.26
N ALA A 3 1.60 3.33 -9.31
CA ALA A 3 2.43 2.67 -8.30
C ALA A 3 3.25 1.51 -8.88
N ILE A 4 2.64 0.71 -9.76
CA ILE A 4 3.31 -0.40 -10.45
C ILE A 4 4.40 0.15 -11.37
N ARG A 5 4.09 1.19 -12.16
CA ARG A 5 5.08 1.87 -12.99
C ARG A 5 6.26 2.39 -12.16
N PHE A 6 5.97 3.06 -11.04
CA PHE A 6 7.01 3.57 -10.15
C PHE A 6 7.89 2.45 -9.61
N ALA A 7 7.31 1.33 -9.18
CA ALA A 7 8.04 0.16 -8.70
C ALA A 7 8.91 -0.49 -9.80
N ALA A 8 8.47 -0.46 -11.06
CA ALA A 8 9.25 -0.99 -12.19
C ALA A 8 10.41 -0.08 -12.61
N GLU A 9 10.26 1.25 -12.44
CA GLU A 9 11.25 2.24 -12.87
C GLU A 9 12.25 2.64 -11.78
N HIS A 10 12.04 2.24 -10.52
CA HIS A 10 12.89 2.62 -9.39
C HIS A 10 13.29 1.38 -8.60
N ASP A 11 14.59 1.23 -8.31
CA ASP A 11 15.12 0.15 -7.49
C ASP A 11 14.70 0.31 -6.02
N ARG A 12 13.49 -0.13 -5.72
CA ARG A 12 12.90 -0.17 -4.39
C ARG A 12 12.63 -1.62 -4.02
N ARG A 13 13.27 -2.11 -2.96
CA ARG A 13 13.03 -3.46 -2.43
C ARG A 13 11.55 -3.74 -2.17
N ASN A 14 10.80 -2.74 -1.71
CA ASN A 14 9.35 -2.81 -1.50
C ASN A 14 8.73 -1.43 -1.74
N VAL A 15 7.53 -1.42 -2.32
CA VAL A 15 6.68 -0.23 -2.47
C VAL A 15 5.34 -0.53 -1.80
N TRP A 16 4.95 0.26 -0.79
CA TRP A 16 3.71 0.03 -0.05
C TRP A 16 2.57 0.87 -0.64
N VAL A 17 1.50 0.20 -1.07
CA VAL A 17 0.40 0.85 -1.78
C VAL A 17 -0.91 0.62 -1.06
N GLY A 18 -1.54 1.70 -0.61
CA GLY A 18 -2.83 1.65 0.07
C GLY A 18 -2.71 1.50 1.59
N TYR A 19 -3.70 2.03 2.29
CA TYR A 19 -3.77 1.98 3.75
C TYR A 19 -3.86 0.55 4.32
N PRO A 20 -4.66 -0.38 3.74
CA PRO A 20 -4.75 -1.75 4.24
C PRO A 20 -3.40 -2.47 4.26
N THR A 21 -2.54 -2.23 3.26
CA THR A 21 -1.19 -2.81 3.21
C THR A 21 -0.32 -2.36 4.39
N VAL A 22 -0.40 -1.09 4.78
CA VAL A 22 0.34 -0.59 5.96
C VAL A 22 -0.17 -1.24 7.23
N GLN A 23 -1.49 -1.34 7.39
CA GLN A 23 -2.08 -2.02 8.55
C GLN A 23 -1.66 -3.48 8.63
N ALA A 24 -1.68 -4.21 7.51
CA ALA A 24 -1.27 -5.60 7.46
C ALA A 24 0.21 -5.76 7.85
N ILE A 25 1.10 -4.93 7.31
CA ILE A 25 2.53 -5.02 7.60
C ILE A 25 2.84 -4.68 9.06
N LEU A 26 2.26 -3.59 9.59
CA LEU A 26 2.46 -3.20 10.99
C LEU A 26 1.81 -4.19 11.94
N GLY A 27 0.59 -4.66 11.63
CA GLY A 27 -0.10 -5.69 12.40
C GLY A 27 0.71 -6.98 12.48
N ASN A 28 1.30 -7.43 11.37
CA ASN A 28 2.13 -8.62 11.34
C ASN A 28 3.40 -8.48 12.20
N ARG A 29 3.97 -7.28 12.28
CA ARG A 29 5.15 -7.01 13.12
C ARG A 29 4.83 -6.96 14.61
N ILE A 30 3.63 -6.50 14.99
CA ILE A 30 3.23 -6.31 16.39
C ILE A 30 2.61 -7.57 16.96
N ALA A 31 1.70 -8.20 16.22
CA ALA A 31 0.92 -9.34 16.70
C ALA A 31 0.59 -10.32 15.54
N PRO A 32 1.59 -11.07 15.03
CA PRO A 32 1.43 -11.94 13.85
C PRO A 32 0.30 -12.96 14.05
N GLY A 33 0.27 -13.67 15.18
CA GLY A 33 -0.77 -14.68 15.43
C GLY A 33 -2.20 -14.13 15.55
N LEU A 34 -2.37 -12.87 15.97
CA LEU A 34 -3.69 -12.22 15.97
C LEU A 34 -4.12 -11.85 14.55
N LEU A 35 -3.18 -11.30 13.76
CA LEU A 35 -3.43 -11.00 12.36
C LEU A 35 -3.76 -12.27 11.57
N ASP A 36 -3.03 -13.37 11.80
CA ASP A 36 -3.28 -14.65 11.13
C ASP A 36 -4.68 -15.18 11.44
N ARG A 37 -5.11 -15.15 12.71
CA ARG A 37 -6.48 -15.55 13.09
C ARG A 37 -7.54 -14.66 12.45
N TYR A 38 -7.28 -13.35 12.38
CA TYR A 38 -8.18 -12.41 11.73
C TYR A 38 -8.28 -12.68 10.22
N LEU A 39 -7.15 -12.83 9.54
CA LEU A 39 -7.09 -13.08 8.09
C LEU A 39 -7.65 -14.47 7.73
N ALA A 40 -7.44 -15.49 8.56
CA ALA A 40 -8.04 -16.80 8.37
C ALA A 40 -9.57 -16.74 8.39
N ARG A 41 -10.16 -15.84 9.19
CA ARG A 41 -11.62 -15.67 9.28
C ARG A 41 -12.19 -14.73 8.23
N SER A 42 -11.46 -13.66 7.88
CA SER A 42 -12.01 -12.53 7.11
C SER A 42 -11.30 -12.25 5.78
N GLY A 43 -10.07 -12.73 5.60
CA GLY A 43 -9.27 -12.47 4.41
C GLY A 43 -9.87 -13.12 3.16
N TYR A 44 -10.36 -14.35 3.28
CA TYR A 44 -10.95 -15.07 2.16
C TYR A 44 -12.28 -14.43 1.70
N SER A 45 -13.20 -14.18 2.62
CA SER A 45 -14.49 -13.56 2.29
C SER A 45 -14.33 -12.14 1.75
N GLY A 46 -13.31 -11.40 2.19
CA GLY A 46 -12.99 -10.07 1.67
C GLY A 46 -12.45 -10.04 0.24
N GLN A 47 -11.93 -11.16 -0.28
CA GLN A 47 -11.49 -11.29 -1.67
C GLN A 47 -12.62 -11.69 -2.63
N LEU A 48 -13.72 -12.21 -2.09
CA LEU A 48 -14.86 -12.66 -2.86
C LEU A 48 -15.91 -11.56 -3.02
N THR A 49 -16.75 -11.74 -4.03
CA THR A 49 -17.92 -10.91 -4.32
C THR A 49 -19.14 -11.82 -4.44
N GLN A 50 -20.31 -11.28 -4.14
CA GLN A 50 -21.58 -11.99 -4.34
C GLN A 50 -22.03 -11.96 -5.81
N GLU A 51 -21.34 -11.20 -6.67
CA GLU A 51 -21.63 -11.18 -8.10
C GLU A 51 -21.11 -12.46 -8.76
N PRO A 52 -21.97 -13.27 -9.38
CA PRO A 52 -21.54 -14.47 -10.09
C PRO A 52 -20.65 -14.13 -11.28
N LYS A 53 -19.71 -15.03 -11.60
CA LYS A 53 -18.92 -14.91 -12.83
C LYS A 53 -19.83 -15.17 -14.04
N PRO A 54 -19.84 -14.31 -15.08
CA PRO A 54 -20.57 -14.59 -16.31
C PRO A 54 -20.13 -15.92 -16.95
N GLU A 55 -21.08 -16.67 -17.51
CA GLU A 55 -20.81 -17.98 -18.13
C GLU A 55 -19.86 -17.86 -19.34
N ASP A 56 -19.90 -16.74 -20.02
CA ASP A 56 -19.10 -16.39 -21.21
C ASP A 56 -17.82 -15.62 -20.88
N ALA A 57 -17.45 -15.47 -19.60
CA ALA A 57 -16.28 -14.71 -19.21
C ALA A 57 -14.98 -15.33 -19.78
N PRO A 58 -14.19 -14.60 -20.59
CA PRO A 58 -13.06 -15.14 -21.31
C PRO A 58 -11.93 -15.61 -20.37
N SER A 59 -11.25 -16.70 -20.77
CA SER A 59 -10.03 -17.18 -20.10
C SER A 59 -8.82 -16.36 -20.56
N ASN A 60 -7.87 -16.14 -19.66
CA ASN A 60 -6.62 -15.43 -19.93
C ASN A 60 -5.37 -16.26 -19.60
N LEU A 61 -5.51 -17.59 -19.46
CA LEU A 61 -4.43 -18.45 -18.99
C LEU A 61 -3.34 -18.67 -20.05
N PHE A 62 -3.73 -18.87 -21.30
CA PHE A 62 -2.81 -19.15 -22.42
C PHE A 62 -2.62 -17.96 -23.35
N GLU A 63 -3.67 -17.15 -23.50
CA GLU A 63 -3.68 -15.99 -24.38
C GLU A 63 -4.29 -14.79 -23.66
N PRO A 64 -3.80 -13.56 -23.90
CA PRO A 64 -4.43 -12.37 -23.35
C PRO A 64 -5.82 -12.18 -23.95
N VAL A 65 -6.77 -11.75 -23.11
CA VAL A 65 -8.09 -11.35 -23.61
C VAL A 65 -7.93 -10.08 -24.45
N LYS A 66 -8.58 -10.05 -25.62
CA LYS A 66 -8.57 -8.85 -26.48
C LYS A 66 -9.36 -7.72 -25.82
N GLY A 67 -8.78 -6.52 -25.75
CA GLY A 67 -9.44 -5.33 -25.22
C GLY A 67 -8.49 -4.33 -24.56
N ASP A 68 -8.97 -3.12 -24.30
CA ASP A 68 -8.26 -2.12 -23.50
C ASP A 68 -8.56 -2.32 -22.00
N TYR A 69 -7.77 -3.18 -21.37
CA TYR A 69 -7.81 -3.39 -19.93
C TYR A 69 -6.99 -2.30 -19.21
N GLY A 70 -7.57 -1.11 -19.13
CA GLY A 70 -7.03 -0.01 -18.35
C GLY A 70 -6.99 -0.32 -16.85
N SER A 71 -6.39 0.57 -16.05
CA SER A 71 -6.28 0.35 -14.59
C SER A 71 -7.58 0.60 -13.80
N HIS A 72 -8.72 0.55 -14.49
CA HIS A 72 -10.06 0.87 -14.03
C HIS A 72 -10.97 -0.34 -14.30
N GLY A 73 -11.94 -0.58 -13.44
CA GLY A 73 -12.77 -1.77 -13.51
C GLY A 73 -13.81 -1.85 -12.41
N ARG A 74 -14.36 -3.05 -12.18
CA ARG A 74 -15.50 -3.31 -11.26
C ARG A 74 -15.34 -2.79 -9.82
N PHE A 75 -14.12 -2.46 -9.38
CA PHE A 75 -13.84 -1.94 -8.05
C PHE A 75 -13.61 -0.42 -8.01
N ASP A 76 -13.80 0.30 -9.12
CA ASP A 76 -13.54 1.74 -9.21
C ASP A 76 -14.32 2.56 -8.20
N SER A 77 -15.58 2.19 -7.94
CA SER A 77 -16.44 2.84 -6.95
C SER A 77 -15.87 2.80 -5.52
N ARG A 78 -15.02 1.82 -5.22
CA ARG A 78 -14.33 1.65 -3.93
C ARG A 78 -12.87 2.08 -3.99
N SER A 79 -12.34 2.33 -5.19
CA SER A 79 -10.96 2.74 -5.39
C SER A 79 -10.73 4.15 -4.86
N LYS A 80 -9.48 4.44 -4.45
CA LYS A 80 -9.06 5.77 -4.05
C LYS A 80 -8.02 6.28 -5.05
N PRO A 81 -8.22 7.47 -5.66
CA PRO A 81 -7.33 7.99 -6.70
C PRO A 81 -5.95 8.42 -6.15
N ARG A 82 -5.84 8.59 -4.82
CA ARG A 82 -4.65 9.04 -4.11
C ARG A 82 -4.40 8.15 -2.89
N SER A 83 -3.13 7.95 -2.57
CA SER A 83 -2.66 7.26 -1.37
C SER A 83 -1.53 8.07 -0.77
N ILE A 84 -1.67 8.46 0.50
CA ILE A 84 -0.63 9.17 1.25
C ILE A 84 0.62 8.31 1.32
N GLN A 85 0.46 7.00 1.53
CA GLN A 85 1.54 6.02 1.56
C GLN A 85 2.35 6.05 0.27
N MET A 86 1.67 6.03 -0.88
CA MET A 86 2.32 6.10 -2.20
C MET A 86 3.05 7.43 -2.42
N PHE A 87 2.49 8.54 -1.91
CA PHE A 87 3.17 9.83 -1.94
C PHE A 87 4.45 9.78 -1.09
N THR A 88 4.36 9.31 0.15
CA THR A 88 5.52 9.20 1.04
C THR A 88 6.58 8.26 0.48
N ASP A 89 6.19 7.14 -0.14
CA ASP A 89 7.13 6.18 -0.70
C ASP A 89 7.88 6.74 -1.94
N ARG A 90 7.17 7.53 -2.77
CA ARG A 90 7.80 8.27 -3.88
C ARG A 90 8.78 9.34 -3.41
N HIS A 91 8.46 10.01 -2.31
CA HIS A 91 9.27 11.10 -1.73
C HIS A 91 10.07 10.65 -0.51
N ARG A 92 10.36 9.34 -0.39
CA ARG A 92 10.87 8.73 0.85
C ARG A 92 12.15 9.39 1.38
N THR A 93 13.09 9.72 0.50
CA THR A 93 14.34 10.39 0.88
C THR A 93 14.10 11.78 1.45
N ALA A 94 13.30 12.60 0.76
CA ALA A 94 12.93 13.94 1.23
C ALA A 94 12.14 13.87 2.54
N PHE A 95 11.21 12.91 2.66
CA PHE A 95 10.42 12.71 3.86
C PHE A 95 11.29 12.36 5.08
N TRP A 96 12.17 11.36 4.97
CA TRP A 96 13.07 10.98 6.06
C TRP A 96 14.14 12.05 6.34
N GLY A 97 14.60 12.77 5.32
CA GLY A 97 15.49 13.92 5.49
C GLY A 97 14.84 15.02 6.34
N LEU A 98 13.61 15.41 6.01
CA LEU A 98 12.86 16.40 6.79
C LEU A 98 12.57 15.90 8.21
N ALA A 99 12.16 14.65 8.36
CA ALA A 99 11.92 14.05 9.68
C ALA A 99 13.20 14.05 10.55
N GLY A 100 14.35 13.74 9.96
CA GLY A 100 15.66 13.81 10.62
C GLY A 100 16.02 15.22 11.06
N LEU A 101 15.85 16.21 10.18
CA LEU A 101 16.11 17.62 10.51
C LEU A 101 15.21 18.11 11.66
N LEU A 102 13.93 17.77 11.64
CA LEU A 102 12.98 18.13 12.71
C LEU A 102 13.33 17.43 14.03
N ALA A 103 13.77 16.18 14.00
CA ALA A 103 14.23 15.47 15.18
C ALA A 103 15.47 16.12 15.80
N ILE A 104 16.48 16.46 14.97
CA ILE A 104 17.69 17.16 15.42
C ILE A 104 17.32 18.54 16.00
N PHE A 105 16.47 19.28 15.32
CA PHE A 105 16.01 20.59 15.80
C PHE A 105 15.26 20.49 17.13
N GLY A 106 14.37 19.49 17.26
CA GLY A 106 13.62 19.22 18.49
C GLY A 106 14.54 18.86 19.65
N LEU A 107 15.50 17.96 19.42
CA LEU A 107 16.52 17.60 20.40
C LEU A 107 17.39 18.79 20.79
N HIS A 108 17.82 19.61 19.83
CA HIS A 108 18.59 20.82 20.10
C HIS A 108 17.80 21.85 20.92
N ARG A 109 16.51 22.04 20.62
CA ARG A 109 15.62 22.89 21.43
C ARG A 109 15.41 22.35 22.83
N LEU A 110 15.34 21.03 22.98
CA LEU A 110 15.21 20.36 24.28
C LEU A 110 16.50 20.53 25.10
N ALA A 111 17.67 20.27 24.50
CA ALA A 111 18.97 20.45 25.14
C ALA A 111 19.17 21.90 25.63
N ARG A 112 18.87 22.89 24.77
CA ARG A 112 18.90 24.32 25.17
C ARG A 112 17.90 24.70 26.26
N ARG A 113 16.86 23.90 26.49
CA ARG A 113 15.87 24.16 27.55
C ARG A 113 16.30 23.57 28.90
N PHE A 114 17.16 22.55 28.90
CA PHE A 114 17.59 21.84 30.10
C PHE A 114 19.06 22.10 30.49
N ASP A 115 19.73 23.10 29.89
CA ASP A 115 21.12 23.51 30.17
C ASP A 115 22.11 22.33 30.32
N VAL A 116 22.18 21.51 29.27
CA VAL A 116 23.38 20.73 28.92
C VAL A 116 24.08 21.43 27.76
#